data_AF-A0AAV4AQI8-F1
#
_entry.id   AF-A0AAV4AQI8-F1
#
_cell.length_a   1.000
_cell.length_b   1.000
_cell.length_c   1.000
_cell.angle_alpha   90.00
_cell.angle_beta   90.00
_cell.angle_gamma   90.00
#
_symmetry.space_group_name_H-M   'P 1'
#
loop_
_entity.id
_entity.type
_entity.pdbx_description
1 polymer ?
#
loop_
_entity_poly.entity_id
_entity_poly.type
_entity_poly.pdbx_seq_one_letter_code
_entity_poly.pdbx_strand_id
1 'polypeptide(L)'
;MHAKIKDISGKKIKCSSPGCINSKDGITIMEKKEILNRWSEYVEDLFKDDRCKKPNIEKKKEILNRWSEYVKELFKDDKWKKPNIEKNIEGSSIFKEEVEAAIKKMKNGKAIGPDNIPVDIVKALDNLGIDLTTKLLTAK
;
A
#
# COMPACT_ATOMS: atom_id res chain seq x y z
N MET A 1 -13.07 -31.19 -32.90
CA MET A 1 -11.78 -30.49 -33.06
C MET A 1 -11.52 -29.50 -31.90
N HIS A 2 -11.56 -29.95 -30.64
CA HIS A 2 -11.33 -29.08 -29.45
C HIS A 2 -10.24 -29.58 -28.50
N ALA A 3 -9.54 -30.67 -28.81
CA ALA A 3 -8.50 -31.23 -27.96
C ALA A 3 -7.20 -30.40 -27.96
N LYS A 4 -6.88 -29.74 -29.09
CA LYS A 4 -5.61 -29.02 -29.28
C LYS A 4 -5.54 -27.63 -28.61
N ILE A 5 -6.66 -27.11 -28.10
CA ILE A 5 -6.70 -25.77 -27.46
C ILE A 5 -6.35 -25.85 -25.96
N LYS A 6 -6.56 -27.01 -25.32
CA LYS A 6 -6.27 -27.16 -23.87
C LYS A 6 -4.79 -27.20 -23.54
N ASP A 7 -3.93 -27.62 -24.47
CA ASP A 7 -2.47 -27.65 -24.27
C ASP A 7 -1.82 -26.25 -24.34
N ILE A 8 -2.52 -25.26 -24.92
CA ILE A 8 -2.05 -23.87 -25.05
C ILE A 8 -2.52 -23.01 -23.86
N SER A 9 -3.66 -23.33 -23.25
CA SER A 9 -4.09 -22.65 -22.03
C SER A 9 -3.37 -23.25 -20.83
N GLY A 10 -2.31 -22.58 -20.35
CA GLY A 10 -1.41 -23.02 -19.28
C GLY A 10 -2.03 -23.27 -17.89
N LYS A 11 -3.09 -24.07 -17.77
CA LYS A 11 -3.54 -24.64 -16.50
C LYS A 11 -2.78 -25.94 -16.23
N LYS A 12 -1.51 -25.79 -15.83
CA LYS A 12 -0.84 -26.85 -15.05
C LYS A 12 -1.71 -27.11 -13.82
N ILE A 13 -2.04 -28.37 -13.58
CA ILE A 13 -2.61 -28.83 -12.32
C ILE A 13 -1.67 -28.33 -11.22
N LYS A 14 -2.12 -27.37 -10.43
CA LYS A 14 -1.34 -26.79 -9.33
C LYS A 14 -1.23 -27.86 -8.25
N CYS A 15 -0.03 -28.08 -7.70
CA CYS A 15 0.13 -28.98 -6.57
C CYS A 15 -0.78 -28.46 -5.43
N SER A 16 -1.69 -29.30 -4.96
CA SER A 16 -2.81 -28.89 -4.09
C SER A 16 -2.42 -28.79 -2.62
N SER A 17 -1.15 -29.01 -2.26
CA SER A 17 -0.70 -29.04 -0.87
C SER A 17 0.08 -27.76 -0.53
N PRO A 18 -0.29 -27.02 0.54
CA PRO A 18 0.48 -25.87 0.98
C PRO A 18 1.84 -26.35 1.50
N GLY A 19 2.87 -26.27 0.68
CA GLY A 19 4.23 -26.69 1.03
C GLY A 19 5.00 -27.46 -0.05
N CYS A 20 4.42 -27.74 -1.22
CA CYS A 20 5.15 -28.31 -2.35
C CYS A 20 5.64 -27.24 -3.31
N ILE A 21 6.87 -27.39 -3.82
CA ILE A 21 7.40 -26.62 -4.95
C ILE A 21 7.94 -27.57 -6.02
N ASN A 22 7.89 -27.18 -7.28
CA ASN A 22 8.47 -27.98 -8.35
C ASN A 22 9.91 -27.57 -8.64
N SER A 23 10.78 -28.56 -8.81
CA SER A 23 12.10 -28.40 -9.39
C SER A 23 12.03 -27.87 -10.83
N LYS A 24 13.16 -27.39 -11.36
CA LYS A 24 13.27 -26.96 -12.77
C LYS A 24 12.93 -28.10 -13.74
N ASP A 25 13.23 -29.33 -13.35
CA ASP A 25 12.95 -30.55 -14.11
C ASP A 25 11.51 -31.10 -13.91
N GLY A 26 10.66 -30.36 -13.19
CA GLY A 26 9.26 -30.73 -12.97
C GLY A 26 9.00 -31.72 -11.83
N ILE A 27 10.03 -32.11 -11.08
CA ILE A 27 9.91 -32.99 -9.90
C ILE A 27 9.30 -32.22 -8.72
N THR A 28 8.35 -32.81 -8.00
CA THR A 28 7.75 -32.19 -6.80
C THR A 28 8.63 -32.37 -5.58
N ILE A 29 9.09 -31.26 -5.01
CA ILE A 29 9.93 -31.16 -3.82
C ILE A 29 9.04 -30.96 -2.59
N MET A 30 9.25 -31.79 -1.58
CA MET A 30 8.50 -31.78 -0.30
C MET A 30 9.40 -31.50 0.90
N GLU A 31 10.72 -31.68 0.78
CA GLU A 31 11.64 -31.44 1.90
C GLU A 31 11.92 -29.95 2.07
N LYS A 32 11.76 -29.44 3.30
CA LYS A 32 11.92 -28.01 3.61
C LYS A 32 13.29 -27.45 3.22
N LYS A 33 14.36 -28.24 3.35
CA LYS A 33 15.73 -27.86 2.96
C LYS A 33 15.85 -27.68 1.45
N GLU A 34 15.30 -28.62 0.68
CA GLU A 34 15.31 -28.56 -0.77
C GLU A 34 14.42 -27.43 -1.30
N ILE A 35 13.29 -27.15 -0.64
CA ILE A 35 12.43 -26.00 -0.95
C ILE A 35 13.23 -24.70 -0.78
N LEU A 36 13.96 -24.53 0.33
CA LEU A 36 14.78 -23.34 0.57
C LEU A 36 15.87 -23.18 -0.49
N ASN A 37 16.55 -24.26 -0.86
CA ASN A 37 17.56 -24.23 -1.93
C ASN A 37 16.93 -23.82 -3.27
N ARG A 38 15.76 -24.39 -3.60
CA ARG A 38 15.03 -24.06 -4.83
C ARG A 38 14.57 -22.61 -4.89
N TRP A 39 14.18 -22.03 -3.74
CA TRP A 39 13.88 -20.61 -3.60
C TRP A 39 15.14 -19.75 -3.76
N SER A 40 16.27 -20.14 -3.16
CA SER A 40 17.55 -19.43 -3.32
C SER A 40 17.97 -19.36 -4.78
N GLU A 41 17.96 -20.50 -5.47
CA GLU A 41 18.28 -20.56 -6.91
C GLU A 41 17.31 -19.74 -7.77
N TYR A 42 16.01 -19.77 -7.44
CA TYR A 42 15.02 -18.99 -8.18
C TYR A 42 15.26 -17.48 -8.03
N VAL A 43 15.55 -17.03 -6.80
CA VAL A 43 15.87 -15.63 -6.52
C VAL A 43 17.16 -15.23 -7.22
N GLU A 44 18.21 -16.05 -7.13
CA GLU A 44 19.45 -15.80 -7.85
C GLU A 44 19.23 -15.71 -9.35
N ASP A 45 18.51 -16.65 -9.97
CA ASP A 45 18.18 -16.59 -11.40
C ASP A 45 17.36 -15.34 -11.77
N LEU A 46 16.36 -14.98 -10.96
CA LEU A 46 15.48 -13.84 -11.21
C LEU A 46 16.21 -12.50 -11.11
N PHE A 47 17.19 -12.41 -10.21
CA PHE A 47 17.96 -11.19 -9.94
C PHE A 47 19.42 -11.29 -10.42
N LYS A 48 19.74 -12.23 -11.31
CA LYS A 48 21.00 -12.22 -12.07
C LYS A 48 21.02 -10.97 -12.92
N ASP A 49 21.70 -9.94 -12.40
CA ASP A 49 21.85 -8.67 -13.10
C ASP A 49 23.00 -8.77 -14.11
N ASP A 50 22.66 -9.09 -15.36
CA ASP A 50 23.60 -9.14 -16.48
C ASP A 50 24.29 -7.78 -16.78
N ARG A 51 23.89 -6.70 -16.11
CA ARG A 51 24.57 -5.40 -16.15
C ARG A 51 25.82 -5.41 -15.25
N CYS A 52 26.57 -6.53 -15.24
CA CYS A 52 27.69 -6.93 -14.38
C CYS A 52 28.91 -5.97 -14.25
N LYS A 53 28.78 -4.68 -14.52
CA LYS A 53 29.76 -3.68 -14.12
C LYS A 53 29.26 -3.02 -12.85
N LYS A 54 29.60 -3.61 -11.70
CA LYS A 54 29.58 -2.87 -10.42
C LYS A 54 30.39 -1.59 -10.66
N PRO A 55 29.80 -0.39 -10.51
CA PRO A 55 30.53 0.84 -10.76
C PRO A 55 31.74 0.87 -9.82
N ASN A 56 32.91 1.17 -10.38
CA ASN A 56 34.14 1.35 -9.61
C ASN A 56 33.84 2.31 -8.43
N ILE A 57 34.25 1.93 -7.22
CA ILE A 57 33.91 2.62 -5.95
C ILE A 57 34.29 4.11 -6.02
N GLU A 58 35.34 4.47 -6.77
CA GLU A 58 35.72 5.87 -7.03
C GLU A 58 34.67 6.64 -7.85
N LYS A 59 34.13 6.02 -8.91
CA LYS A 59 33.04 6.59 -9.70
C LYS A 59 31.77 6.78 -8.88
N LYS A 60 31.52 5.94 -7.87
CA LYS A 60 30.38 6.09 -6.96
C LYS A 60 30.49 7.39 -6.15
N LYS A 61 31.70 7.73 -5.66
CA LYS A 61 31.93 8.98 -4.92
C LYS A 61 31.76 10.21 -5.82
N GLU A 62 32.27 10.14 -7.04
CA GLU A 62 32.14 11.21 -8.03
C GLU A 62 30.66 11.46 -8.40
N ILE A 63 29.91 10.39 -8.65
CA ILE A 63 28.46 10.45 -8.89
C ILE A 63 27.75 11.09 -7.70
N LEU A 64 28.04 10.64 -6.46
CA LEU A 64 27.44 11.22 -5.26
C LEU A 64 27.75 12.71 -5.10
N ASN A 65 28.99 13.13 -5.37
CA ASN A 65 29.38 14.54 -5.33
C ASN A 65 28.63 15.35 -6.38
N ARG A 66 28.53 14.85 -7.62
CA ARG A 66 27.78 15.50 -8.70
C ARG A 66 26.29 15.65 -8.38
N TRP A 67 25.67 14.64 -7.78
CA TRP A 67 24.28 14.69 -7.30
C TRP A 67 24.11 15.69 -6.16
N SER A 68 25.05 15.71 -5.20
CA SER A 68 25.05 16.66 -4.08
C SER A 68 25.09 18.11 -4.57
N GLU A 69 25.97 18.41 -5.53
CA GLU A 69 26.07 19.74 -6.14
C GLU A 69 24.80 20.13 -6.91
N TYR A 70 24.24 19.20 -7.70
CA TYR A 70 23.01 19.44 -8.45
C TYR A 70 21.84 19.75 -7.53
N VAL A 71 21.66 18.97 -6.46
CA VAL A 71 20.59 19.22 -5.47
C VAL A 71 20.83 20.56 -4.79
N LYS A 72 22.05 20.85 -4.35
CA LYS A 72 22.38 22.17 -3.79
C LYS A 72 21.99 23.28 -4.76
N GLU A 73 22.35 23.17 -6.03
CA GLU A 73 21.99 24.14 -7.06
C GLU A 73 20.50 24.30 -7.31
N LEU A 74 19.77 23.20 -7.39
CA LEU A 74 18.32 23.20 -7.61
C LEU A 74 17.57 23.86 -6.43
N PHE A 75 18.13 23.77 -5.23
CA PHE A 75 17.58 24.34 -4.01
C PHE A 75 18.37 25.55 -3.48
N LYS A 76 19.23 26.19 -4.29
CA LYS A 76 19.91 27.47 -3.94
C LYS A 76 18.92 28.61 -3.74
N ASP A 77 17.76 28.53 -4.40
CA ASP A 77 16.71 29.52 -4.29
C ASP A 77 15.91 29.27 -2.99
N ASP A 78 16.29 29.97 -1.91
CA ASP A 78 15.48 30.19 -0.69
C ASP A 78 14.16 30.94 -0.96
N LYS A 79 13.75 31.06 -2.22
CA LYS A 79 12.47 31.63 -2.65
C LYS A 79 11.29 30.73 -2.31
N TRP A 80 11.49 29.64 -1.57
CA TRP A 80 10.41 29.00 -0.84
C TRP A 80 9.97 29.89 0.32
N LYS A 81 9.35 31.03 0.00
CA LYS A 81 8.38 31.64 0.91
C LYS A 81 7.35 30.55 1.12
N LYS A 82 7.37 29.88 2.28
CA LYS A 82 6.25 29.04 2.69
C LYS A 82 5.01 29.88 2.41
N PRO A 83 4.08 29.44 1.56
CA PRO A 83 2.85 30.17 1.39
C PRO A 83 2.31 30.37 2.80
N ASN A 84 2.07 31.62 3.18
CA ASN A 84 1.39 31.92 4.42
C ASN A 84 -0.05 31.47 4.20
N ILE A 85 -0.27 30.16 4.36
CA ILE A 85 -1.59 29.58 4.38
C ILE A 85 -2.11 30.04 5.73
N GLU A 86 -2.79 31.19 5.72
CA GLU A 86 -3.66 31.57 6.82
C GLU A 86 -4.52 30.34 7.07
N LYS A 87 -4.24 29.66 8.19
CA LYS A 87 -5.08 28.55 8.62
C LYS A 87 -6.42 29.23 8.88
N ASN A 88 -7.37 29.03 7.99
CA ASN A 88 -8.74 29.39 8.27
C ASN A 88 -9.21 28.42 9.36
N ILE A 89 -8.92 28.76 10.63
CA ILE A 89 -9.25 27.96 11.82
C ILE A 89 -10.75 28.09 12.15
N GLU A 90 -11.45 28.93 11.38
CA GLU A 90 -12.85 29.27 11.51
C GLU A 90 -13.60 28.76 10.28
N GLY A 91 -13.54 27.44 10.09
CA GLY A 91 -14.49 26.74 9.22
C GLY A 91 -15.91 26.97 9.72
N SER A 92 -16.87 27.00 8.79
CA SER A 92 -18.30 27.14 9.08
C SER A 92 -18.74 26.13 10.15
N SER A 93 -19.67 26.54 11.02
CA SER A 93 -20.27 25.65 12.01
C SER A 93 -20.88 24.43 11.31
N ILE A 94 -20.59 23.22 11.81
CA ILE A 94 -21.07 21.97 11.25
C ILE A 94 -22.59 21.91 11.41
N PHE A 95 -23.32 21.74 10.30
CA PHE A 95 -24.78 21.65 10.33
C PHE A 95 -25.25 20.21 10.58
N LYS A 96 -26.44 20.08 11.18
CA LYS A 96 -27.08 18.77 11.43
C LYS A 96 -27.28 17.97 10.14
N GLU A 97 -27.62 18.66 9.05
CA GLU A 97 -27.85 18.08 7.72
C GLU A 97 -26.58 17.47 7.12
N GLU A 98 -25.42 18.10 7.35
CA GLU A 98 -24.12 17.59 6.92
C GLU A 98 -23.75 16.31 7.68
N VAL A 99 -23.99 16.30 8.99
CA VAL A 99 -23.76 15.12 9.85
C VAL A 99 -24.66 13.97 9.42
N GLU A 100 -25.94 14.24 9.16
CA GLU A 100 -26.89 13.24 8.66
C GLU A 100 -26.44 12.65 7.31
N ALA A 101 -26.06 13.50 6.36
CA ALA A 101 -25.56 13.07 5.07
C ALA A 101 -24.27 12.23 5.20
N ALA A 102 -23.37 12.61 6.10
CA ALA A 102 -22.13 11.88 6.38
C ALA A 102 -22.42 10.49 6.95
N ILE A 103 -23.28 10.37 7.97
CA ILE A 103 -23.66 9.09 8.59
C ILE A 103 -24.31 8.16 7.56
N LYS A 104 -25.22 8.69 6.71
CA LYS A 104 -25.85 7.92 5.62
C LYS A 104 -24.84 7.39 4.61
N LYS A 105 -23.80 8.17 4.28
CA LYS A 105 -22.77 7.80 3.30
C LYS A 105 -21.76 6.77 3.84
N MET A 106 -21.59 6.67 5.16
CA MET A 106 -20.66 5.70 5.76
C MET A 106 -21.08 4.26 5.46
N LYS A 107 -20.13 3.35 5.26
CA LYS A 107 -20.42 1.91 5.10
C LYS A 107 -20.43 1.22 6.46
N ASN A 108 -21.23 0.16 6.58
CA ASN A 108 -21.25 -0.70 7.76
C ASN A 108 -19.96 -1.53 7.85
N GLY A 109 -19.62 -2.04 9.04
CA GLY A 109 -18.43 -2.86 9.26
C GLY A 109 -17.09 -2.11 9.13
N LYS A 110 -17.09 -0.80 9.39
CA LYS A 110 -15.85 -0.02 9.53
C LYS A 110 -15.12 -0.39 10.83
N ALA A 111 -13.80 -0.26 10.81
CA ALA A 111 -12.98 -0.44 12.01
C ALA A 111 -13.44 0.52 13.11
N ILE A 112 -13.56 -0.02 14.32
CA ILE A 112 -13.99 0.72 15.49
C ILE A 112 -12.86 1.67 15.92
N GLY A 113 -13.22 2.94 16.16
CA GLY A 113 -12.29 3.97 16.62
C GLY A 113 -11.91 3.83 18.10
N PRO A 114 -11.11 4.77 18.64
CA PRO A 114 -10.68 4.76 20.04
C PRO A 114 -11.86 4.79 21.04
N ASP A 115 -12.99 5.37 20.63
CA ASP A 115 -14.21 5.46 21.46
C ASP A 115 -14.95 4.12 21.59
N ASN A 116 -14.47 3.06 20.91
CA ASN A 116 -15.07 1.74 20.86
C ASN A 116 -16.53 1.69 20.34
N ILE A 117 -16.97 2.72 19.60
CA ILE A 117 -18.33 2.82 19.07
C ILE A 117 -18.33 2.48 17.57
N PRO A 118 -19.03 1.42 17.13
CA PRO A 118 -19.22 1.12 15.72
C PRO A 118 -20.24 2.07 15.07
N VAL A 119 -20.01 2.39 13.79
CA VAL A 119 -20.91 3.22 12.98
C VAL A 119 -22.32 2.64 12.86
N ASP A 120 -22.47 1.32 12.96
CA ASP A 120 -23.75 0.63 12.85
C ASP A 120 -24.71 1.00 13.99
N ILE A 121 -24.16 1.21 15.19
CA ILE A 121 -24.94 1.68 16.35
C ILE A 121 -25.36 3.14 16.14
N VAL A 122 -24.46 3.98 15.64
CA VAL A 122 -24.77 5.40 15.37
C VAL A 122 -25.87 5.52 14.32
N LYS A 123 -25.85 4.66 13.28
CA LYS A 123 -26.92 4.59 12.29
C LYS A 123 -28.24 4.09 12.86
N ALA A 124 -28.21 3.10 13.76
CA ALA A 124 -29.42 2.53 14.36
C ALA A 124 -30.14 3.51 15.32
N LEU A 125 -29.42 4.52 15.82
CA LEU A 125 -29.98 5.54 16.72
C LEU A 125 -30.70 6.68 15.97
N ASP A 126 -30.73 6.65 14.63
CA ASP A 126 -31.38 7.63 13.76
C ASP A 126 -31.16 9.09 14.25
N ASN A 127 -32.25 9.81 14.55
CA ASN A 127 -32.24 11.20 14.96
C ASN A 127 -31.46 11.47 16.26
N LEU A 128 -31.44 10.52 17.19
CA LEU A 128 -30.70 10.66 18.46
C LEU A 128 -29.20 10.55 18.21
N GLY A 129 -28.78 9.63 17.33
CA GLY A 129 -27.38 9.49 16.93
C GLY A 129 -26.86 10.75 16.24
N ILE A 130 -27.67 11.33 15.36
CA ILE A 130 -27.33 12.58 14.67
C ILE A 130 -27.23 13.74 15.67
N ASP A 131 -28.21 13.92 16.56
CA ASP A 131 -28.21 15.02 17.54
C ASP A 131 -27.01 14.94 18.50
N LEU A 132 -26.69 13.74 19.00
CA LEU A 132 -25.54 13.52 19.87
C LEU A 132 -24.21 13.81 19.15
N THR A 133 -24.05 13.32 17.92
CA THR A 133 -22.82 13.52 17.14
C THR A 133 -22.64 14.98 16.72
N THR A 134 -23.71 15.68 16.33
CA THR A 134 -23.67 17.12 16.06
C THR A 134 -23.25 17.89 17.32
N LYS A 135 -23.86 17.61 18.48
CA LYS A 135 -23.49 18.25 19.75
C LYS A 135 -22.01 18.06 20.08
N LEU A 136 -21.50 16.83 19.99
CA LEU A 136 -20.08 16.53 20.25
C LEU A 136 -19.13 17.25 19.28
N LEU A 137 -19.50 17.39 18.01
CA LEU A 137 -18.68 18.06 17.01
C LEU A 137 -18.71 19.59 17.13
N THR A 138 -19.80 20.15 17.65
CA THR A 138 -19.95 21.60 17.89
C THR A 138 -19.49 22.07 19.27
N ALA A 139 -19.32 21.15 20.22
CA ALA A 139 -18.78 21.44 21.55
C ALA A 139 -17.26 21.70 21.44
N LYS A 140 -16.89 22.96 21.20
CA LYS A 140 -15.51 23.43 21.04
C LYS A 140 -14.97 24.01 22.34
#